data_AF-A0A7L5YUY9-F1
#
_entry.id   AF-A0A7L5YUY9-F1
#
_cell.length_a   1.000
_cell.length_b   1.000
_cell.length_c   1.000
_cell.angle_alpha   90.00
_cell.angle_beta   90.00
_cell.angle_gamma   90.00
#
_symmetry.space_group_name_H-M   'P 1'
#
loop_
_entity.id
_entity.type
_entity.pdbx_description
1 polymer ?
#
loop_
_entity_poly.entity_id
_entity_poly.type
_entity_poly.pdbx_seq_one_letter_code
_entity_poly.pdbx_strand_id
1 'polypeptide(L)'
;MKIVPLAEVKDRFSAYIDESRESPVVVTRNGRPVAMLIAIEEEDDLDSLLLVHNPASCSFWRRRASGCVTGGVPLAEFRRRLNVASVE
;
A
#
# COMPACT_ATOMS: atom_id res chain seq x y z
N MET A 1 7.53 -6.05 14.49
CA MET A 1 8.34 -5.33 13.50
C MET A 1 9.81 -5.47 13.86
N LYS A 2 10.58 -6.15 13.02
CA LYS A 2 12.02 -6.40 13.24
C LYS A 2 12.86 -5.36 12.50
N ILE A 3 14.05 -5.04 13.01
CA ILE A 3 14.98 -4.08 12.38
C ILE A 3 16.32 -4.79 12.17
N VAL A 4 16.79 -4.84 10.93
CA VAL A 4 17.93 -5.68 10.53
C VAL A 4 18.90 -4.87 9.65
N PRO A 5 20.23 -5.03 9.79
CA PRO A 5 21.20 -4.42 8.88
C PRO A 5 21.12 -5.02 7.47
N LEU A 6 21.33 -4.18 6.45
CA LEU A 6 21.34 -4.59 5.04
C LEU A 6 22.35 -5.73 4.77
N ALA A 7 23.49 -5.74 5.46
CA ALA A 7 24.49 -6.81 5.30
C ALA A 7 23.90 -8.18 5.68
N GLU A 8 23.21 -8.26 6.82
CA GLU A 8 22.62 -9.50 7.29
C GLU A 8 21.44 -9.96 6.42
N VAL A 9 20.64 -9.01 5.93
CA VAL A 9 19.56 -9.30 4.98
C VAL A 9 20.11 -9.87 3.67
N LYS A 10 21.27 -9.41 3.20
CA LYS A 10 21.89 -9.95 1.97
C LYS A 10 22.38 -11.39 2.16
N ASP A 11 22.89 -11.73 3.35
CA ASP A 11 23.40 -13.07 3.65
C ASP A 11 22.27 -14.09 3.87
N ARG A 12 21.10 -13.63 4.33
CA ARG A 12 19.97 -14.47 4.76
C ARG A 12 18.63 -14.04 4.17
N PHE A 13 18.63 -13.57 2.93
CA PHE A 13 17.46 -12.93 2.33
C PHE A 13 16.19 -13.79 2.39
N SER A 14 16.28 -15.08 2.04
CA SER A 14 15.13 -15.99 2.07
C SER A 14 14.54 -16.15 3.48
N ALA A 15 15.38 -16.26 4.51
CA ALA A 15 14.90 -16.39 5.88
C ALA A 15 14.15 -15.13 6.33
N TYR A 16 14.58 -13.95 5.86
CA TYR A 16 13.91 -12.69 6.15
C TYR A 16 12.62 -12.48 5.34
N ILE A 17 12.48 -13.11 4.18
CA ILE A 17 11.18 -13.21 3.50
C ILE A 17 10.22 -14.05 4.35
N ASP A 18 10.66 -15.21 4.81
CA ASP A 18 9.80 -16.10 5.61
C ASP A 18 9.36 -15.42 6.91
N GLU A 19 10.28 -14.73 7.59
CA GLU A 19 9.98 -13.95 8.80
C GLU A 19 9.05 -12.76 8.52
N SER A 20 9.11 -12.17 7.32
CA SER A 20 8.26 -11.02 6.95
C SER A 20 6.77 -11.36 6.84
N ARG A 21 6.42 -12.66 6.76
CA ARG A 21 5.03 -13.15 6.82
C ARG A 21 4.40 -12.93 8.19
N GLU A 22 5.17 -13.07 9.26
CA GLU A 22 4.67 -12.83 10.62
C GLU A 22 4.67 -11.35 11.00
N SER A 23 5.70 -10.60 10.57
CA SER A 23 5.80 -9.18 10.86
C SER A 23 6.74 -8.46 9.89
N PRO A 24 6.44 -7.22 9.46
CA PRO A 24 7.32 -6.45 8.59
C PRO A 24 8.74 -6.33 9.13
N VAL A 25 9.71 -6.46 8.23
CA VAL A 25 11.15 -6.36 8.53
C VAL A 25 11.70 -5.07 7.95
N VAL A 26 12.18 -4.17 8.80
CA VAL A 26 12.83 -2.92 8.39
C VAL A 26 14.31 -3.17 8.14
N VAL A 27 14.76 -2.85 6.94
CA VAL A 27 16.16 -2.95 6.53
C VAL A 27 16.86 -1.61 6.75
N THR A 28 18.02 -1.64 7.41
CA THR A 28 18.81 -0.45 7.71
C THR A 28 20.16 -0.44 6.99
N ARG A 29 20.67 0.75 6.65
CA ARG A 29 22.03 0.98 6.18
C ARG A 29 22.67 2.04 7.04
N ASN A 30 23.82 1.74 7.66
CA ASN A 30 24.50 2.62 8.61
C ASN A 30 23.56 3.13 9.72
N GLY A 31 22.73 2.24 10.27
CA GLY A 31 21.76 2.54 11.33
C GLY A 31 20.51 3.32 10.88
N ARG A 32 20.37 3.66 9.59
CA ARG A 32 19.22 4.38 9.05
C ARG A 32 18.29 3.43 8.29
N PRO A 33 16.96 3.47 8.51
CA PRO A 33 16.01 2.72 7.69
C PRO A 33 16.13 3.10 6.21
N VAL A 34 16.18 2.11 5.33
CA VAL A 34 16.30 2.30 3.87
C VAL A 34 15.31 1.49 3.05
N ALA A 35 14.77 0.40 3.60
CA ALA A 35 13.74 -0.42 2.96
C ALA A 35 12.92 -1.15 4.03
N MET A 36 11.82 -1.75 3.60
CA MET A 36 10.99 -2.63 4.42
C MET A 36 10.63 -3.86 3.56
N LEU A 37 10.69 -5.05 4.16
CA LEU A 37 10.13 -6.27 3.59
C LEU A 37 8.74 -6.46 4.17
N ILE A 38 7.76 -6.56 3.27
CA ILE A 38 6.37 -6.86 3.56
C ILE A 38 6.06 -8.09 2.72
N ALA A 39 5.59 -9.16 3.36
CA ALA A 39 5.14 -10.33 2.64
C ALA A 39 3.85 -10.01 1.87
N ILE A 40 3.73 -10.60 0.68
CA ILE A 40 2.50 -10.60 -0.11
C ILE A 40 1.94 -12.01 0.07
N GLU A 41 0.80 -12.14 0.75
CA GLU A 41 0.18 -13.44 1.05
C GLU A 41 -0.99 -13.71 0.10
N GLU A 42 -1.78 -12.68 -0.19
CA GLU A 42 -2.90 -12.72 -1.12
C GLU A 42 -2.63 -11.89 -2.37
N GLU A 43 -3.34 -12.20 -3.46
CA GLU A 43 -3.17 -11.49 -4.75
C GLU A 43 -3.52 -10.00 -4.62
N ASP A 44 -4.56 -9.68 -3.83
CA ASP A 44 -5.02 -8.31 -3.55
C ASP A 44 -4.04 -7.49 -2.68
N ASP A 45 -3.12 -8.14 -1.96
CA ASP A 45 -2.12 -7.44 -1.13
C ASP A 45 -1.15 -6.65 -2.01
N LEU A 46 -0.74 -7.23 -3.14
CA LEU A 46 0.19 -6.59 -4.06
C LEU A 46 -0.43 -5.32 -4.64
N ASP A 47 -1.66 -5.41 -5.13
CA ASP A 47 -2.38 -4.26 -5.72
C ASP A 47 -2.57 -3.14 -4.69
N SER A 48 -2.93 -3.51 -3.46
CA SER A 48 -3.08 -2.56 -2.35
C SER A 48 -1.76 -1.84 -2.04
N LEU A 49 -0.65 -2.56 -1.95
CA LEU A 49 0.68 -2.00 -1.70
C LEU A 49 1.12 -1.07 -2.85
N LEU A 50 0.92 -1.50 -4.10
CA LEU A 50 1.24 -0.69 -5.27
C LEU A 50 0.40 0.59 -5.31
N LEU A 51 -0.90 0.51 -4.98
CA LEU A 51 -1.79 1.65 -4.98
C LEU A 51 -1.41 2.68 -3.91
N VAL A 52 -1.10 2.24 -2.69
CA VAL A 52 -0.75 3.12 -1.56
C VAL A 52 0.60 3.81 -1.79
N HIS A 53 1.58 3.09 -2.34
CA HIS A 53 2.94 3.59 -2.53
C HIS A 53 3.19 4.29 -3.87
N ASN A 54 2.24 4.25 -4.82
CA ASN A 54 2.32 5.01 -6.05
C ASN A 54 2.21 6.54 -5.76
N PRO A 55 3.21 7.36 -6.12
CA PRO A 55 3.18 8.81 -5.91
C PRO A 55 1.94 9.49 -6.53
N ALA A 56 1.49 9.02 -7.69
CA ALA A 56 0.32 9.57 -8.37
C ALA A 56 -0.95 9.34 -7.54
N SER A 57 -1.17 8.10 -7.08
CA SER A 57 -2.27 7.74 -6.18
C SER A 57 -2.21 8.52 -4.87
N CYS A 58 -1.03 8.59 -4.26
CA CYS A 58 -0.81 9.34 -3.02
C CYS A 58 -1.16 10.83 -3.17
N SER A 59 -0.82 11.43 -4.31
CA SER A 59 -1.15 12.83 -4.62
C SER A 59 -2.64 13.04 -4.90
N PHE A 60 -3.28 12.09 -5.59
CA PHE A 60 -4.71 12.09 -5.86
C PHE A 60 -5.51 12.02 -4.56
N TRP A 61 -5.18 11.06 -3.69
CA TRP A 61 -5.82 10.89 -2.40
C TRP A 61 -5.62 12.10 -1.50
N ARG A 62 -4.41 12.67 -1.42
CA ARG A 62 -4.15 13.88 -0.62
C ARG A 62 -4.99 15.08 -1.08
N ARG A 63 -5.10 15.29 -2.39
CA ARG A 63 -5.93 16.37 -2.96
C ARG A 63 -7.40 16.19 -2.59
N ARG A 64 -7.85 14.94 -2.48
CA ARG A 64 -9.25 14.61 -2.21
C ARG A 64 -9.58 14.52 -0.72
N ALA A 65 -8.61 14.26 0.15
CA ALA A 65 -8.82 14.11 1.59
C ALA A 65 -9.59 15.29 2.22
N SER A 66 -9.34 16.52 1.76
CA SER A 66 -10.08 17.71 2.21
C SER A 66 -11.47 17.86 1.58
N GLY A 67 -11.73 17.21 0.44
CA GLY A 67 -12.97 17.27 -0.32
C GLY A 67 -13.88 16.05 -0.13
N CYS A 68 -13.48 14.99 0.56
CA CYS A 68 -14.32 13.81 0.76
C CYS A 68 -15.51 14.06 1.71
N VAL A 69 -15.44 15.09 2.57
CA VAL A 69 -16.54 15.43 3.50
C VAL A 69 -17.65 16.24 2.83
N THR A 70 -17.35 17.00 1.76
CA THR A 70 -18.31 17.93 1.11
C THR A 70 -18.34 17.88 -0.41
N GLY A 71 -17.41 17.18 -1.07
CA GLY A 71 -17.25 17.09 -2.52
C GLY A 71 -17.61 15.73 -3.13
N GLY A 72 -18.35 14.90 -2.38
CA GLY A 72 -18.98 13.69 -2.93
C GLY A 72 -20.15 14.02 -3.85
N VAL A 73 -20.52 13.07 -4.72
CA VAL A 73 -21.79 13.10 -5.46
C VAL A 73 -22.67 11.95 -4.95
N PRO A 74 -23.99 12.15 -4.78
CA PRO A 74 -24.89 11.07 -4.40
C PRO A 74 -24.81 9.89 -5.39
N LEU A 75 -24.95 8.65 -4.91
CA LEU A 75 -24.85 7.46 -5.77
C LEU A 75 -25.83 7.50 -6.95
N ALA A 76 -27.04 8.03 -6.73
CA ALA A 76 -28.04 8.23 -7.79
C ALA A 76 -27.56 9.20 -8.89
N GLU A 77 -26.92 10.30 -8.50
CA GLU A 77 -26.32 11.28 -9.42
C GLU A 77 -25.17 10.63 -10.22
N PHE A 78 -24.32 9.86 -9.54
CA PHE A 78 -23.21 9.15 -10.17
C PHE A 78 -23.68 8.15 -11.23
N ARG A 79 -24.67 7.30 -10.90
CA ARG A 79 -25.26 6.33 -11.83
C ARG A 79 -25.86 7.01 -13.06
N ARG A 80 -26.56 8.14 -12.86
CA ARG A 80 -27.12 8.94 -13.97
C ARG A 80 -26.04 9.44 -14.92
N ARG A 81 -24.90 9.92 -14.40
CA ARG A 81 -23.78 10.43 -15.23
C ARG A 81 -23.10 9.34 -16.06
N LEU A 82 -23.00 8.13 -15.51
CA LEU A 82 -22.36 7.00 -16.18
C LEU A 82 -23.29 6.22 -17.12
N ASN A 83 -24.58 6.60 -17.21
CA ASN A 83 -25.60 5.91 -17.99
C ASN A 83 -25.66 4.39 -17.69
N VAL A 84 -25.37 4.00 -16.44
CA VAL A 84 -25.45 2.62 -16.00
C VAL A 84 -26.86 2.42 -15.46
N ALA A 85 -27.62 1.51 -16.09
CA ALA A 85 -28.90 1.09 -15.55
C ALA A 85 -28.69 0.51 -14.15
N SER A 86 -29.58 0.84 -13.21
CA SER A 86 -29.54 0.23 -11.88
C SER A 86 -29.65 -1.28 -12.04
N VAL A 87 -28.61 -2.00 -11.63
CA VAL A 87 -28.69 -3.44 -11.40
C VAL A 87 -29.52 -3.61 -10.13
N GLU A 88 -30.68 -4.26 -10.26
CA GLU A 88 -31.53 -4.70 -9.13
C GLU A 88 -30.82 -5.75 -8.27
#